data_AF-A0A2E6ZCX0-F1
#
_entry.id   AF-A0A2E6ZCX0-F1
#
_cell.length_a   1.000
_cell.length_b   1.000
_cell.length_c   1.000
_cell.angle_alpha   90.00
_cell.angle_beta   90.00
_cell.angle_gamma   90.00
#
_symmetry.space_group_name_H-M   'P 1'
#
loop_
_entity.id
_entity.type
_entity.pdbx_description
1 polymer ?
#
loop_
_entity_poly.entity_id
_entity_poly.type
_entity_poly.pdbx_seq_one_letter_code
_entity_poly.pdbx_strand_id
1 'polypeptide(L)'
;MKDDGTDVVQAFVRVGDVCPSDEKFREATKYWTGSLWIGIGARFIVFRFDSGNLQSVNETCGSLEEIESQFGLVASADTWRRVLLTGTGNGASEGEGWVSEVSRVGDRDVYWRYHIALRRLIELAQVEMR
;
A
#
# COMPACT_ATOMS: atom_id res chain seq x y z
N MET A 1 -17.59 16.80 11.72
CA MET A 1 -17.11 15.41 11.84
C MET A 1 -15.82 15.37 11.02
N LYS A 2 -14.65 15.19 11.65
CA LYS A 2 -13.41 15.00 10.89
C LYS A 2 -13.60 13.70 10.11
N ASP A 3 -13.55 13.78 8.79
CA ASP A 3 -13.49 12.60 7.94
C ASP A 3 -12.27 11.78 8.39
N ASP A 4 -12.54 10.62 8.97
CA ASP A 4 -11.54 9.79 9.65
C ASP A 4 -10.57 9.11 8.67
N GLY A 5 -10.74 9.31 7.35
CA GLY A 5 -10.01 8.64 6.30
C GLY A 5 -10.74 7.42 5.72
N THR A 6 -12.06 7.32 5.93
CA THR A 6 -12.86 6.19 5.41
C THR A 6 -12.84 6.14 3.88
N ASP A 7 -12.83 7.29 3.21
CA ASP A 7 -12.64 7.39 1.76
C ASP A 7 -11.31 6.74 1.31
N VAL A 8 -10.21 7.06 1.99
CA VAL A 8 -8.88 6.49 1.73
C VAL A 8 -8.87 4.98 1.99
N VAL A 9 -9.44 4.53 3.12
CA VAL A 9 -9.56 3.12 3.45
C VAL A 9 -10.33 2.37 2.37
N GLN A 10 -11.49 2.89 1.96
CA GLN A 10 -12.31 2.27 0.92
C GLN A 10 -11.58 2.20 -0.42
N ALA A 11 -10.81 3.22 -0.80
CA ALA A 11 -10.00 3.19 -2.01
C ALA A 11 -9.01 2.01 -1.99
N PHE A 12 -8.25 1.84 -0.91
CA PHE A 12 -7.33 0.70 -0.79
C PHE A 12 -8.04 -0.66 -0.70
N VAL A 13 -9.18 -0.75 -0.01
CA VAL A 13 -9.94 -2.00 0.03
C VAL A 13 -10.42 -2.40 -1.37
N ARG A 14 -10.96 -1.44 -2.16
CA ARG A 14 -11.38 -1.68 -3.55
C ARG A 14 -10.22 -2.11 -4.45
N VAL A 15 -8.99 -1.65 -4.18
CA VAL A 15 -7.81 -2.13 -4.91
C VAL A 15 -7.64 -3.65 -4.79
N GLY A 16 -8.06 -4.25 -3.68
CA GLY A 16 -8.07 -5.70 -3.48
C GLY A 16 -8.82 -6.48 -4.55
N ASP A 17 -9.91 -5.91 -5.09
CA ASP A 17 -10.73 -6.56 -6.11
C ASP A 17 -10.09 -6.46 -7.52
N VAL A 18 -9.30 -5.43 -7.78
CA VAL A 18 -8.66 -5.22 -9.10
C VAL A 18 -7.26 -5.82 -9.20
N CYS A 19 -6.52 -5.92 -8.09
CA CYS A 19 -5.17 -6.47 -8.03
C CYS A 19 -5.02 -7.85 -8.71
N PRO A 20 -5.93 -8.82 -8.54
CA PRO A 20 -5.85 -10.13 -9.20
C PRO A 20 -5.97 -10.08 -10.72
N SER A 21 -6.48 -8.98 -11.30
CA SER A 21 -6.63 -8.80 -12.75
C SER A 21 -5.59 -7.86 -13.35
N ASP A 22 -4.84 -7.12 -12.53
CA ASP A 22 -3.78 -6.21 -12.99
C ASP A 22 -2.47 -6.99 -13.27
N GLU A 23 -2.10 -7.10 -14.55
CA GLU A 23 -0.91 -7.86 -14.98
C GLU A 23 0.39 -7.33 -14.35
N LYS A 24 0.54 -6.01 -14.27
CA LYS A 24 1.74 -5.38 -13.68
C LYS A 24 1.87 -5.71 -12.20
N PHE A 25 0.75 -5.67 -11.46
CA PHE A 25 0.73 -6.02 -10.06
C PHE A 25 1.02 -7.51 -9.82
N ARG A 26 0.45 -8.39 -10.64
CA ARG A 26 0.71 -9.84 -10.58
C ARG A 26 2.17 -10.18 -10.85
N GLU A 27 2.79 -9.57 -11.86
CA GLU A 27 4.22 -9.81 -12.13
C GLU A 27 5.10 -9.23 -11.01
N ALA A 28 4.75 -8.06 -10.47
CA ALA A 28 5.50 -7.43 -9.39
C ALA A 28 5.42 -8.18 -8.05
N THR A 29 4.38 -9.00 -7.83
CA THR A 29 4.19 -9.81 -6.62
C THR A 29 4.59 -11.27 -6.83
N LYS A 30 5.05 -11.65 -8.02
CA LYS A 30 5.39 -13.02 -8.38
C LYS A 30 6.37 -13.61 -7.37
N TYR A 31 6.04 -14.81 -6.89
CA TYR A 31 6.77 -15.57 -5.87
C TYR A 31 6.76 -14.98 -4.45
N TRP A 32 6.00 -13.91 -4.19
CA TRP A 32 5.93 -13.35 -2.84
C TRP A 32 4.97 -14.15 -1.95
N THR A 33 5.48 -14.66 -0.84
CA THR A 33 4.67 -15.07 0.32
C THR A 33 4.96 -14.08 1.44
N GLY A 34 3.95 -13.35 1.89
CA GLY A 34 4.17 -12.22 2.78
C GLY A 34 2.97 -11.29 2.88
N SER A 35 3.18 -10.07 3.39
CA SER A 35 2.12 -9.07 3.52
C SER A 35 2.59 -7.66 3.18
N LEU A 36 1.72 -6.92 2.47
CA LEU A 36 1.85 -5.48 2.26
C LEU A 36 0.90 -4.74 3.19
N TRP A 37 1.42 -3.74 3.90
CA TRP A 37 0.65 -2.96 4.88
C TRP A 37 0.52 -1.50 4.46
N ILE A 38 -0.71 -0.98 4.48
CA ILE A 38 -1.02 0.43 4.29
C ILE A 38 -1.60 1.00 5.59
N GLY A 39 -0.81 1.74 6.34
CA GLY A 39 -1.22 2.38 7.59
C GLY A 39 -1.81 3.76 7.36
N ILE A 40 -3.07 3.95 7.76
CA ILE A 40 -3.88 5.16 7.61
C ILE A 40 -4.29 5.63 9.01
N GLY A 41 -3.45 6.45 9.63
CA GLY A 41 -3.61 6.80 11.04
C GLY A 41 -3.49 5.56 11.94
N ALA A 42 -4.57 5.20 12.64
CA ALA A 42 -4.62 4.03 13.53
C ALA A 42 -5.08 2.73 12.84
N ARG A 43 -5.50 2.82 11.57
CA ARG A 43 -6.01 1.70 10.77
C ARG A 43 -4.93 1.18 9.84
N PHE A 44 -4.98 -0.10 9.54
CA PHE A 44 -4.09 -0.76 8.60
C PHE A 44 -4.89 -1.60 7.62
N ILE A 45 -4.58 -1.46 6.33
CA ILE A 45 -5.06 -2.36 5.29
C ILE A 45 -3.93 -3.34 4.95
N VAL A 46 -4.21 -4.62 5.11
CA VAL A 46 -3.23 -5.69 4.97
C VAL A 46 -3.59 -6.55 3.77
N PHE A 47 -2.71 -6.51 2.76
CA PHE A 47 -2.77 -7.38 1.59
C PHE A 47 -1.87 -8.58 1.83
N ARG A 48 -2.47 -9.77 1.94
CA ARG A 48 -1.73 -11.01 2.21
C ARG A 48 -1.49 -11.78 0.92
N PHE A 49 -0.25 -12.16 0.68
CA PHE A 49 0.17 -12.90 -0.49
C PHE A 49 0.64 -14.30 -0.12
N ASP A 50 0.31 -15.26 -0.98
CA ASP A 50 0.91 -16.59 -0.96
C ASP A 50 1.32 -16.98 -2.38
N SER A 51 2.61 -17.26 -2.56
CA SER A 51 3.22 -17.63 -3.84
C SER A 51 2.89 -16.64 -4.97
N GLY A 52 2.81 -15.35 -4.62
CA GLY A 52 2.47 -14.23 -5.48
C GLY A 52 0.97 -14.01 -5.74
N ASN A 53 0.10 -14.85 -5.20
CA ASN A 53 -1.35 -14.66 -5.30
C ASN A 53 -1.88 -13.91 -4.08
N LEU A 54 -2.65 -12.84 -4.32
CA LEU A 54 -3.37 -12.14 -3.27
C LEU A 54 -4.44 -13.06 -2.68
N GLN A 55 -4.33 -13.38 -1.39
CA GLN A 55 -5.24 -14.27 -0.67
C GLN A 55 -6.37 -13.51 0.03
N SER A 56 -6.05 -12.34 0.59
CA SER A 56 -7.01 -11.54 1.35
C SER A 56 -6.57 -10.09 1.46
N VAL A 57 -7.55 -9.19 1.57
CA VAL A 57 -7.37 -7.80 1.98
C VAL A 57 -8.21 -7.56 3.22
N ASN A 58 -7.58 -7.22 4.34
CA ASN A 58 -8.27 -7.01 5.61
C ASN A 58 -7.93 -5.65 6.21
N GLU A 59 -8.93 -5.00 6.81
CA GLU A 59 -8.72 -3.86 7.70
C GLU A 59 -8.45 -4.37 9.13
N THR A 60 -7.44 -3.79 9.78
CA THR A 60 -7.13 -4.06 11.19
C THR A 60 -6.72 -2.77 11.91
N CYS A 61 -6.80 -2.79 13.24
CA CYS A 61 -6.35 -1.71 14.12
C CYS A 61 -5.22 -2.23 15.00
N GLY A 62 -4.18 -1.44 15.22
CA GLY A 62 -3.08 -1.81 16.12
C GLY A 62 -1.71 -1.36 15.63
N SER A 63 -0.67 -2.08 16.01
CA SER A 63 0.71 -1.84 15.56
C SER A 63 1.20 -3.00 14.70
N LEU A 64 2.07 -2.72 13.73
CA LEU A 64 2.83 -3.77 13.06
C LEU A 64 3.80 -4.42 14.04
N GLU A 65 3.67 -5.73 14.24
CA GLU A 65 4.79 -6.53 14.74
C GLU A 65 5.78 -6.70 13.60
N GLU A 66 7.09 -6.57 13.82
CA GLU A 66 8.10 -6.86 12.79
C GLU A 66 8.20 -8.37 12.56
N ILE A 67 7.51 -8.86 11.54
CA ILE A 67 7.56 -10.24 11.07
C ILE A 67 8.35 -10.26 9.75
N GLU A 68 9.13 -11.33 9.52
CA GLU A 68 9.82 -11.53 8.25
C GLU A 68 8.85 -11.52 7.06
N SER A 69 9.33 -11.13 5.88
CA SER A 69 8.55 -11.17 4.62
C SER A 69 7.38 -10.17 4.52
N GLN A 70 7.35 -9.11 5.33
CA GLN A 70 6.34 -8.06 5.22
C GLN A 70 6.95 -6.66 5.23
N PHE A 71 6.26 -5.72 4.59
CA PHE A 71 6.62 -4.30 4.63
C PHE A 71 5.38 -3.45 4.39
N GLY A 72 5.52 -2.14 4.58
CA GLY A 72 4.42 -1.22 4.33
C GLY A 72 4.81 0.24 4.36
N LEU A 73 3.79 1.08 4.19
CA LEU A 73 3.87 2.53 4.36
C LEU A 73 2.82 2.98 5.38
N VAL A 74 3.19 3.93 6.23
CA VAL A 74 2.29 4.53 7.23
C VAL A 74 2.29 6.03 7.07
N ALA A 75 1.10 6.63 7.07
CA ALA A 75 0.91 8.08 7.07
C ALA A 75 -0.44 8.45 7.70
N SER A 76 -0.65 9.74 7.93
CA SER A 76 -1.99 10.24 8.31
C SER A 76 -2.98 10.10 7.15
N ALA A 77 -4.28 10.03 7.46
CA ALA A 77 -5.34 10.02 6.45
C ALA A 77 -5.27 11.22 5.49
N ASP A 78 -4.96 12.41 6.01
CA ASP A 78 -4.81 13.62 5.18
C ASP A 78 -3.61 13.55 4.24
N THR A 79 -2.54 12.87 4.64
CA THR A 79 -1.37 12.64 3.77
C THR A 79 -1.70 11.65 2.67
N TRP A 80 -2.35 10.53 3.00
CA TRP A 80 -2.81 9.58 1.98
C TRP A 80 -3.80 10.22 1.02
N ARG A 81 -4.78 10.98 1.52
CA ARG A 81 -5.73 11.70 0.67
C ARG A 81 -5.04 12.63 -0.31
N ARG A 82 -4.02 13.39 0.14
CA ARG A 82 -3.19 14.20 -0.77
C ARG A 82 -2.49 13.33 -1.81
N VAL A 83 -1.76 12.29 -1.38
CA VAL A 83 -1.02 11.37 -2.27
C VAL A 83 -1.94 10.75 -3.34
N LEU A 84 -3.14 10.34 -2.94
CA LEU A 84 -4.09 9.68 -3.83
C LEU A 84 -4.80 10.67 -4.78
N LEU A 85 -5.01 11.92 -4.37
CA LEU A 85 -5.67 12.93 -5.22
C LEU A 85 -4.72 13.66 -6.17
N THR A 86 -3.47 13.95 -5.77
CA THR A 86 -2.52 14.69 -6.64
C THR A 86 -1.86 13.83 -7.71
N GLY A 87 -1.98 12.49 -7.62
CA GLY A 87 -1.22 11.57 -8.47
C GLY A 87 0.27 11.52 -8.09
N THR A 88 0.97 10.46 -8.48
CA THR A 88 2.44 10.47 -8.47
C THR A 88 2.90 11.33 -9.64
N GLY A 89 3.01 12.65 -9.43
CA GLY A 89 3.62 13.54 -10.42
C GLY A 89 5.00 12.99 -10.84
N ASN A 90 5.37 13.22 -12.10
CA ASN A 90 6.58 12.76 -12.83
C ASN A 90 7.95 13.09 -12.18
N GLY A 91 8.05 13.25 -10.85
CA GLY A 91 9.26 13.61 -10.13
C GLY A 91 9.69 12.65 -9.01
N ALA A 92 8.97 11.55 -8.77
CA ALA A 92 9.47 10.50 -7.87
C ALA A 92 10.52 9.65 -8.61
N SER A 93 11.68 10.25 -8.85
CA SER A 93 12.88 9.53 -9.26
C SER A 93 13.17 8.43 -8.26
N GLU A 94 13.51 7.26 -8.77
CA GLU A 94 14.05 6.13 -8.03
C GLU A 94 15.17 6.62 -7.10
N GLY A 95 14.88 6.83 -5.81
CA GLY A 95 15.91 7.15 -4.81
C GLY A 95 15.57 8.19 -3.76
N GLU A 96 14.67 9.15 -4.03
CA GLU A 96 14.43 10.26 -3.08
C GLU A 96 12.94 10.48 -2.81
N GLY A 97 12.54 10.04 -1.61
CA GLY A 97 11.43 10.60 -0.86
C GLY A 97 10.04 10.42 -1.47
N TRP A 98 9.34 9.37 -1.03
CA TRP A 98 7.92 9.54 -0.75
C TRP A 98 7.73 10.83 0.08
N VAL A 99 6.58 11.51 -0.05
CA VAL A 99 6.23 12.69 0.77
C VAL A 99 6.76 12.47 2.18
N SER A 100 7.55 13.41 2.73
CA SER A 100 8.32 13.24 3.98
C SER A 100 7.51 12.74 5.18
N GLU A 101 6.19 12.81 5.09
CA GLU A 101 5.19 12.37 6.06
C GLU A 101 4.77 10.89 5.90
N VAL A 102 5.31 10.16 4.92
CA VAL A 102 5.07 8.73 4.68
C VAL A 102 6.28 7.93 5.15
N SER A 103 6.08 7.08 6.15
CA SER A 103 7.14 6.26 6.75
C SER A 103 7.07 4.82 6.27
N ARG A 104 8.22 4.25 5.87
CA ARG A 104 8.35 2.81 5.61
C ARG A 104 8.42 2.03 6.91
N VAL A 105 7.72 0.91 6.96
CA VAL A 105 7.70 -0.03 8.09
C VAL A 105 7.97 -1.46 7.62
N GLY A 106 8.43 -2.32 8.53
CA GLY A 106 8.74 -3.73 8.26
C GLY A 106 10.10 -3.94 7.57
N ASP A 107 10.23 -5.11 6.97
CA ASP A 107 11.47 -5.64 6.41
C ASP A 107 11.96 -4.79 5.22
N ARG A 108 13.22 -4.34 5.32
CA ARG A 108 13.87 -3.47 4.33
C ARG A 108 14.21 -4.22 3.05
N ASP A 109 14.63 -5.47 3.13
CA ASP A 109 15.04 -6.25 1.96
C ASP A 109 13.83 -6.68 1.16
N VAL A 110 12.74 -7.03 1.86
CA VAL A 110 11.44 -7.31 1.25
C VAL A 110 10.90 -6.05 0.56
N TYR A 111 10.99 -4.89 1.21
CA TYR A 111 10.65 -3.61 0.56
C TYR A 111 11.40 -3.44 -0.76
N TRP A 112 12.73 -3.56 -0.77
CA TRP A 112 13.49 -3.36 -2.01
C TRP A 112 13.10 -4.33 -3.11
N ARG A 113 12.79 -5.58 -2.77
CA ARG A 113 12.33 -6.58 -3.72
C ARG A 113 10.95 -6.28 -4.31
N TYR A 114 10.03 -5.75 -3.51
CA TYR A 114 8.61 -5.65 -3.87
C TYR A 114 8.05 -4.22 -3.91
N HIS A 115 8.88 -3.18 -3.81
CA HIS A 115 8.45 -1.78 -3.84
C HIS A 115 7.71 -1.40 -5.15
N ILE A 116 7.96 -2.11 -6.26
CA ILE A 116 7.22 -1.93 -7.51
C ILE A 116 5.74 -2.35 -7.36
N ALA A 117 5.46 -3.41 -6.60
CA ALA A 117 4.08 -3.82 -6.30
C ALA A 117 3.37 -2.76 -5.46
N LEU A 118 4.05 -2.22 -4.44
CA LEU A 118 3.54 -1.12 -3.62
C LEU A 118 3.25 0.13 -4.46
N ARG A 119 4.15 0.51 -5.36
CA ARG A 119 3.94 1.63 -6.29
C ARG A 119 2.68 1.40 -7.13
N ARG A 120 2.56 0.22 -7.75
CA ARG A 120 1.40 -0.11 -8.58
C ARG A 120 0.10 -0.11 -7.79
N LEU A 121 0.12 -0.60 -6.56
CA LEU A 121 -1.03 -0.57 -5.65
C LEU A 121 -1.50 0.86 -5.35
N ILE A 122 -0.58 1.79 -5.16
CA ILE A 122 -0.91 3.21 -4.93
C ILE A 122 -1.48 3.85 -6.21
N GLU A 123 -0.94 3.52 -7.39
CA GLU A 123 -1.52 3.95 -8.67
C GLU A 123 -2.95 3.42 -8.86
N LEU A 124 -3.24 2.18 -8.46
CA LEU A 124 -4.60 1.64 -8.50
C LEU A 124 -5.50 2.35 -7.49
N ALA A 125 -5.02 2.62 -6.26
CA ALA A 125 -5.79 3.36 -5.26
C ALA A 125 -6.11 4.79 -5.70
N GLN A 126 -5.22 5.42 -6.47
CA GLN A 126 -5.47 6.73 -7.08
C GLN A 126 -6.63 6.69 -8.08
N VAL A 127 -6.83 5.56 -8.77
CA VAL A 127 -7.97 5.36 -9.68
C VAL A 127 -9.25 5.17 -8.86
N GLU A 128 -9.22 4.34 -7.82
CA GLU A 128 -10.39 4.04 -6.96
C GLU A 128 -10.87 5.22 -6.08
N MET A 129 -10.05 6.27 -5.96
CA MET A 129 -10.38 7.47 -5.20
C MET A 129 -10.98 8.60 -6.06
N ARG A 130 -10.92 8.48 -7.39
CA ARG A 130 -11.46 9.47 -8.34
C ARG A 130 -12.90 9.15 -8.72
#